data_AF-A0A2E6Q880-F1
#
_entry.id   AF-A0A2E6Q880-F1
#
_cell.length_a   1.000
_cell.length_b   1.000
_cell.length_c   1.000
_cell.angle_alpha   90.00
_cell.angle_beta   90.00
_cell.angle_gamma   90.00
#
_symmetry.space_group_name_H-M   'P 1'
#
loop_
_entity.id
_entity.type
_entity.pdbx_description
1 polymer ?
#
loop_
_entity_poly.entity_id
_entity_poly.type
_entity_poly.pdbx_seq_one_letter_code
_entity_poly.pdbx_strand_id
1 'polypeptide(L)'
;MLIATSRVVTILTKRLDLFMASGFFMGANHCAAKLCHDGGFGGHSKMDTSLFALNTLRAGMAAEVTGLDLSHAWDGTLRDTVLNTFHEFPVLVFRDQKLDKPAQIAFSETFGELELHVNRDFRSDGFPTVHEVSNRDLKTGSPTAKLANRGNYHWHTDKSYLPRPSLATFLHAVELPPKGGDTLFAHMGNAYDALSDQKKCEIANLKMVHSWERTRIKSGSKPATAQEIEDAPPVEHPLVRTHPGTGRKGLYIGTHASHVADMDRKEGEALLDELQSFATQDRFVYRHVWQTGDLVMWDNRCLLHKATESYAMDQYVRLMHRTVVKGDKPV
;
A
#
# COMPACT_ATOMS: atom_id res chain seq x y z
N MET A 1 33.37 41.67 81.71
CA MET A 1 33.66 41.21 80.33
C MET A 1 33.34 42.39 79.42
N LEU A 2 34.29 43.13 78.81
CA LEU A 2 35.68 42.81 78.41
C LEU A 2 35.72 41.56 77.52
N ILE A 3 36.32 41.55 76.32
CA ILE A 3 37.42 42.38 75.76
C ILE A 3 37.05 42.91 74.34
N ALA A 4 37.76 43.92 73.81
CA ALA A 4 37.64 44.43 72.44
C ALA A 4 39.00 44.66 71.74
N THR A 5 39.10 44.39 70.43
CA THR A 5 40.11 44.88 69.45
C THR A 5 39.63 44.55 68.02
N SER A 6 39.54 45.50 67.07
CA SER A 6 40.54 45.89 66.02
C SER A 6 40.91 44.78 65.01
N ARG A 7 41.01 44.99 63.67
CA ARG A 7 40.91 46.17 62.73
C ARG A 7 40.44 45.64 61.34
N VAL A 8 39.54 46.29 60.58
CA VAL A 8 39.71 47.43 59.62
C VAL A 8 40.60 47.16 58.38
N VAL A 9 39.99 47.15 57.18
CA VAL A 9 40.46 47.65 55.83
C VAL A 9 39.40 47.21 54.76
N THR A 10 38.98 47.86 53.64
CA THR A 10 39.11 49.21 52.99
C THR A 10 39.75 49.16 51.58
N ILE A 11 39.12 49.51 50.42
CA ILE A 11 37.72 49.92 50.10
C ILE A 11 37.43 49.87 48.56
N LEU A 12 36.20 49.49 48.13
CA LEU A 12 35.56 49.67 46.78
C LEU A 12 36.33 49.09 45.53
N THR A 13 35.92 49.15 44.23
CA THR A 13 34.91 49.96 43.48
C THR A 13 34.50 49.36 42.10
N LYS A 14 33.22 49.53 41.65
CA LYS A 14 32.73 49.83 40.26
C LYS A 14 33.07 48.89 39.05
N ARG A 15 32.31 48.80 37.94
CA ARG A 15 30.93 49.24 37.56
C ARG A 15 30.39 48.40 36.37
N LEU A 16 29.15 48.69 35.93
CA LEU A 16 28.48 48.23 34.70
C LEU A 16 29.25 48.58 33.41
N ASP A 17 28.94 47.91 32.30
CA ASP A 17 28.16 48.52 31.19
C ASP A 17 27.53 47.48 30.24
N LEU A 18 26.54 47.93 29.45
CA LEU A 18 25.81 47.15 28.43
C LEU A 18 26.52 47.21 27.07
N PHE A 19 26.30 46.22 26.19
CA PHE A 19 25.77 46.45 24.82
C PHE A 19 25.26 45.16 24.16
N MET A 20 24.41 45.29 23.12
CA MET A 20 23.93 44.15 22.32
C MET A 20 24.79 43.90 21.08
N ALA A 21 24.94 42.62 20.69
CA ALA A 21 25.27 42.23 19.32
C ALA A 21 24.73 40.82 18.99
N SER A 22 24.39 40.63 17.73
CA SER A 22 23.89 39.41 17.07
C SER A 22 24.68 38.13 17.34
N GLY A 23 23.98 37.02 17.61
CA GLY A 23 24.55 35.66 17.63
C GLY A 23 23.63 34.67 16.90
N PHE A 24 23.91 34.40 15.63
CA PHE A 24 23.16 33.44 14.81
C PHE A 24 23.62 32.02 15.17
N PHE A 25 22.81 31.25 15.89
CA PHE A 25 23.09 29.84 16.20
C PHE A 25 22.05 28.93 15.56
N MET A 26 22.51 28.00 14.73
CA MET A 26 21.68 26.98 14.10
C MET A 26 21.09 26.06 15.17
N GLY A 27 19.75 25.95 15.20
CA GLY A 27 19.05 24.96 16.01
C GLY A 27 19.32 23.55 15.47
N ALA A 28 20.41 22.92 15.92
CA ALA A 28 20.69 21.53 15.64
C ALA A 28 19.66 20.64 16.37
N ASN A 29 18.58 20.29 15.66
CA ASN A 29 17.52 19.41 16.14
C ASN A 29 18.10 18.06 16.58
N HIS A 30 18.46 17.96 17.86
CA HIS A 30 18.84 16.71 18.50
C HIS A 30 17.60 15.83 18.54
N CYS A 31 17.48 14.93 17.55
CA CYS A 31 16.55 13.83 17.61
C CYS A 31 17.00 12.91 18.76
N ALA A 32 16.45 13.16 19.95
CA ALA A 32 16.74 12.38 21.13
C ALA A 32 16.17 10.97 20.93
N ALA A 33 17.03 10.06 20.47
CA ALA A 33 16.72 8.66 20.23
C ALA A 33 16.34 7.98 21.55
N LYS A 34 15.08 8.13 21.93
CA LYS A 34 14.50 7.49 23.11
C LYS A 34 14.44 6.00 22.84
N LEU A 35 15.45 5.29 23.35
CA LEU A 35 15.59 3.83 23.26
C LEU A 35 14.24 3.16 23.55
N CYS A 36 13.64 2.59 22.51
CA CYS A 36 12.48 1.74 22.68
C CYS A 36 12.99 0.45 23.30
N HIS A 37 12.68 0.24 24.58
CA HIS A 37 12.90 -1.05 25.24
C HIS A 37 12.19 -2.16 24.47
N ASP A 38 12.76 -3.36 24.51
CA ASP A 38 12.21 -4.57 23.90
C ASP A 38 10.85 -4.94 24.48
N GLY A 39 9.78 -4.38 23.88
CA GLY A 39 8.41 -4.83 24.04
C GLY A 39 8.25 -6.18 23.35
N GLY A 40 8.67 -7.26 24.02
CA GLY A 40 8.64 -8.61 23.48
C GLY A 40 7.22 -9.02 23.07
N PHE A 41 7.01 -9.23 21.77
CA PHE A 41 5.75 -9.72 21.21
C PHE A 41 5.54 -11.21 21.56
N GLY A 42 5.05 -11.46 22.77
CA GLY A 42 4.52 -12.76 23.15
C GLY A 42 3.24 -13.09 22.38
N GLY A 43 3.07 -14.35 21.99
CA GLY A 43 1.84 -14.82 21.33
C GLY A 43 1.95 -15.07 19.82
N HIS A 44 3.03 -15.73 19.36
CA HIS A 44 2.90 -16.53 18.14
C HIS A 44 1.97 -17.72 18.45
N SER A 45 0.66 -17.55 18.25
CA SER A 45 -0.23 -18.69 18.11
C SER A 45 0.26 -19.51 16.91
N LYS A 46 0.45 -20.82 17.11
CA LYS A 46 0.64 -21.71 15.96
C LYS A 46 -0.63 -21.64 15.13
N MET A 47 -0.54 -21.20 13.87
CA MET A 47 -1.69 -21.23 12.97
C MET A 47 -2.20 -22.66 12.87
N ASP A 48 -3.51 -22.83 13.07
CA ASP A 48 -4.15 -24.13 12.95
C ASP A 48 -4.39 -24.45 11.46
N THR A 49 -3.36 -25.00 10.82
CA THR A 49 -3.42 -25.42 9.41
C THR A 49 -4.13 -26.78 9.24
N SER A 50 -5.05 -27.17 10.14
CA SER A 50 -5.90 -28.34 9.95
C SER A 50 -7.05 -28.09 8.96
N LEU A 51 -7.46 -26.84 8.78
CA LEU A 51 -8.57 -26.44 7.90
C LEU A 51 -8.19 -26.37 6.41
N PHE A 52 -6.91 -26.10 6.10
CA PHE A 52 -6.38 -26.02 4.74
C PHE A 52 -4.86 -26.21 4.72
N ALA A 53 -4.34 -26.70 3.60
CA ALA A 53 -2.90 -26.88 3.41
C ALA A 53 -2.28 -25.63 2.74
N LEU A 54 -1.17 -25.16 3.31
CA LEU A 54 -0.47 -23.94 2.91
C LEU A 54 0.89 -24.29 2.27
N ASN A 55 1.17 -23.73 1.10
CA ASN A 55 2.45 -23.86 0.39
C ASN A 55 3.11 -22.49 0.22
N THR A 56 4.31 -22.29 0.79
CA THR A 56 4.99 -20.99 0.81
C THR A 56 5.61 -20.66 -0.55
N LEU A 57 5.02 -19.73 -1.30
CA LEU A 57 5.54 -19.24 -2.57
C LEU A 57 6.67 -18.21 -2.38
N ARG A 58 6.61 -17.42 -1.29
CA ARG A 58 7.69 -16.56 -0.78
C ARG A 58 7.43 -16.26 0.70
N ALA A 59 8.41 -16.58 1.56
CA ALA A 59 8.32 -16.35 3.00
C ALA A 59 7.96 -14.89 3.36
N GLY A 60 7.01 -14.70 4.28
CA GLY A 60 6.54 -13.38 4.73
C GLY A 60 6.03 -12.48 3.60
N MET A 61 5.40 -13.06 2.57
CA MET A 61 4.92 -12.32 1.41
C MET A 61 3.80 -13.04 0.63
N ALA A 62 4.02 -14.29 0.21
CA ALA A 62 3.10 -15.00 -0.67
C ALA A 62 2.97 -16.49 -0.33
N ALA A 63 1.74 -16.99 -0.29
CA ALA A 63 1.44 -18.40 -0.10
C ALA A 63 0.29 -18.88 -0.99
N GLU A 64 0.29 -20.18 -1.26
CA GLU A 64 -0.72 -20.92 -2.00
C GLU A 64 -1.57 -21.71 -0.99
N VAL A 65 -2.89 -21.51 -1.04
CA VAL A 65 -3.86 -22.14 -0.15
C VAL A 65 -4.59 -23.24 -0.93
N THR A 66 -4.64 -24.43 -0.36
CA THR A 66 -5.15 -25.63 -1.01
C THR A 66 -6.08 -26.43 -0.09
N GLY A 67 -7.03 -27.16 -0.68
CA GLY A 67 -8.10 -27.84 0.06
C GLY A 67 -9.35 -27.00 0.30
N LEU A 68 -9.37 -25.74 -0.17
CA LEU A 68 -10.55 -24.87 -0.12
C LEU A 68 -11.19 -24.70 -1.49
N ASP A 69 -12.53 -24.68 -1.49
CA ASP A 69 -13.37 -24.29 -2.61
C ASP A 69 -14.00 -22.95 -2.27
N LEU A 70 -13.75 -21.93 -3.10
CA LEU A 70 -14.23 -20.57 -2.88
C LEU A 70 -15.70 -20.35 -3.27
N SER A 71 -16.36 -21.35 -3.90
CA SER A 71 -17.78 -21.27 -4.26
C SER A 71 -18.72 -21.60 -3.09
N HIS A 72 -18.19 -22.22 -2.02
CA HIS A 72 -18.94 -22.57 -0.82
C HIS A 72 -18.86 -21.48 0.24
N ALA A 73 -19.94 -21.30 1.00
CA ALA A 73 -19.96 -20.38 2.14
C ALA A 73 -19.02 -20.86 3.25
N TRP A 74 -18.22 -19.94 3.78
CA TRP A 74 -17.28 -20.19 4.88
C TRP A 74 -17.91 -19.87 6.23
N ASP A 75 -17.55 -20.62 7.28
CA ASP A 75 -17.82 -20.22 8.65
C ASP A 75 -16.81 -19.18 9.16
N GLY A 76 -17.10 -18.57 10.31
CA GLY A 76 -16.23 -17.56 10.92
C GLY A 76 -14.85 -18.08 11.31
N THR A 77 -14.71 -19.36 11.67
CA THR A 77 -13.43 -19.96 12.07
C THR A 77 -12.51 -20.13 10.87
N LEU A 78 -13.00 -20.66 9.75
CA LEU A 78 -12.25 -20.74 8.50
C LEU A 78 -11.86 -19.35 8.00
N ARG A 79 -12.82 -18.41 7.97
CA ARG A 79 -12.61 -17.02 7.56
C ARG A 79 -11.54 -16.32 8.39
N ASP A 80 -11.58 -16.46 9.72
CA ASP A 80 -10.59 -15.83 10.61
C ASP A 80 -9.23 -16.53 10.54
N THR A 81 -9.18 -17.84 10.30
CA THR A 81 -7.92 -18.55 10.05
C THR A 81 -7.25 -18.04 8.78
N VAL A 82 -8.00 -17.93 7.67
CA VAL A 82 -7.49 -17.38 6.41
C VAL A 82 -7.08 -15.91 6.54
N LEU A 83 -7.82 -15.08 7.29
CA LEU A 83 -7.44 -13.69 7.56
C LEU A 83 -6.13 -13.59 8.37
N ASN A 84 -5.91 -14.48 9.33
CA ASN A 84 -4.64 -14.54 10.05
C ASN A 84 -3.48 -14.99 9.15
N THR A 85 -3.69 -15.97 8.26
CA THR A 85 -2.69 -16.35 7.25
C THR A 85 -2.42 -15.21 6.26
N PHE A 86 -3.43 -14.42 5.88
CA PHE A 86 -3.29 -13.23 5.02
C PHE A 86 -2.45 -12.13 5.67
N HIS A 87 -2.46 -12.02 7.00
CA HIS A 87 -1.61 -11.09 7.74
C HIS A 87 -0.12 -11.49 7.77
N GLU A 88 0.22 -12.78 7.60
CA GLU A 88 1.59 -13.27 7.42
C GLU A 88 2.01 -13.30 5.93
N PHE A 89 1.08 -13.66 5.06
CA PHE A 89 1.23 -13.76 3.61
C PHE A 89 0.24 -12.82 2.92
N PRO A 90 0.58 -11.52 2.75
CA PRO A 90 -0.30 -10.51 2.15
C PRO A 90 -0.61 -10.72 0.66
N VAL A 91 -0.15 -11.83 0.06
CA VAL A 91 -0.66 -12.40 -1.19
C VAL A 91 -1.05 -13.86 -0.94
N LEU A 92 -2.33 -14.19 -1.05
CA LEU A 92 -2.84 -15.57 -1.03
C LEU A 92 -3.30 -15.98 -2.43
N VAL A 93 -2.90 -17.18 -2.85
CA VAL A 93 -3.21 -17.78 -4.15
C VAL A 93 -4.08 -19.01 -3.95
N PHE A 94 -5.25 -19.04 -4.59
CA PHE A 94 -6.17 -20.18 -4.58
C PHE A 94 -6.27 -20.76 -6.00
N ARG A 95 -5.88 -22.02 -6.19
CA ARG A 95 -5.79 -22.68 -7.51
C ARG A 95 -7.10 -23.31 -7.97
N ASP A 96 -7.28 -23.44 -9.29
CA ASP A 96 -8.37 -24.17 -9.98
C ASP A 96 -9.79 -23.82 -9.49
N GLN A 97 -10.00 -22.56 -9.13
CA GLN A 97 -11.27 -22.03 -8.62
C GLN A 97 -12.24 -21.72 -9.77
N LYS A 98 -13.45 -22.27 -9.68
CA LYS A 98 -14.46 -22.23 -10.75
C LYS A 98 -15.62 -21.32 -10.35
N LEU A 99 -15.27 -20.04 -10.20
CA LEU A 99 -16.19 -18.99 -9.76
C LEU A 99 -16.88 -18.31 -10.95
N ASP A 100 -18.17 -18.06 -10.80
CA ASP A 100 -18.89 -17.06 -11.60
C ASP A 100 -18.88 -15.69 -10.87
N LYS A 101 -19.51 -14.67 -11.48
CA LYS A 101 -19.56 -13.31 -10.91
C LYS A 101 -20.26 -13.31 -9.53
N PRO A 102 -21.43 -13.97 -9.32
CA PRO A 102 -22.03 -14.19 -7.99
C PRO A 102 -21.11 -14.85 -6.96
N ALA A 103 -20.45 -15.97 -7.28
CA ALA A 103 -19.62 -16.70 -6.33
C ALA A 103 -18.39 -15.89 -5.89
N GLN A 104 -17.74 -15.18 -6.82
CA GLN A 104 -16.64 -14.28 -6.46
C GLN A 104 -17.12 -13.11 -5.57
N ILE A 105 -18.32 -12.55 -5.80
CA ILE A 105 -18.90 -11.53 -4.92
C ILE A 105 -19.06 -12.09 -3.50
N ALA A 106 -19.77 -13.21 -3.35
CA ALA A 106 -20.05 -13.83 -2.06
C ALA A 106 -18.77 -14.20 -1.29
N PHE A 107 -17.75 -14.75 -1.97
CA PHE A 107 -16.44 -15.01 -1.37
C PHE A 107 -15.77 -13.72 -0.88
N SER A 108 -15.76 -12.66 -1.71
CA SER A 108 -15.11 -11.39 -1.36
C SER A 108 -15.81 -10.70 -0.18
N GLU A 109 -17.14 -10.81 -0.08
CA GLU A 109 -17.95 -10.24 0.99
C GLU A 109 -17.67 -10.87 2.37
N THR A 110 -17.06 -12.06 2.44
CA THR A 110 -16.60 -12.64 3.73
C THR A 110 -15.51 -11.81 4.42
N PHE A 111 -14.83 -10.92 3.67
CA PHE A 111 -13.80 -10.02 4.20
C PHE A 111 -14.31 -8.59 4.45
N GLY A 112 -15.42 -8.17 3.83
CA GLY A 112 -16.06 -6.87 4.10
C GLY A 112 -16.90 -6.31 2.94
N GLU A 113 -17.39 -5.08 3.12
CA GLU A 113 -18.19 -4.34 2.13
C GLU A 113 -17.42 -4.18 0.80
N LEU A 114 -18.05 -4.52 -0.34
CA LEU A 114 -17.45 -4.33 -1.66
C LEU A 114 -17.56 -2.89 -2.15
N GLU A 115 -16.50 -2.41 -2.78
CA GLU A 115 -16.41 -1.06 -3.32
C GLU A 115 -16.71 -1.00 -4.82
N LEU A 116 -17.57 -0.05 -5.22
CA LEU A 116 -17.70 0.36 -6.62
C LEU A 116 -16.41 1.02 -7.15
N HIS A 117 -16.33 1.21 -8.47
CA HIS A 117 -15.18 1.79 -9.17
C HIS A 117 -15.53 3.14 -9.82
N VAL A 118 -14.68 4.16 -9.66
CA VAL A 118 -14.98 5.55 -10.06
C VAL A 118 -14.99 5.74 -11.57
N ASN A 119 -13.99 5.19 -12.27
CA ASN A 119 -14.02 5.07 -13.73
C ASN A 119 -15.06 4.01 -14.12
N ARG A 120 -16.02 4.40 -14.95
CA ARG A 120 -17.18 3.60 -15.38
C ARG A 120 -17.01 2.97 -16.79
N ASP A 121 -15.85 3.17 -17.44
CA ASP A 121 -15.50 2.57 -18.74
C ASP A 121 -15.13 1.07 -18.62
N PHE A 122 -15.96 0.25 -17.96
CA PHE A 122 -15.74 -1.20 -17.81
C PHE A 122 -17.02 -2.01 -18.04
N ARG A 123 -16.88 -3.28 -18.41
CA ARG A 123 -18.01 -4.22 -18.49
C ARG A 123 -18.27 -4.83 -17.12
N SER A 124 -19.51 -4.72 -16.66
CA SER A 124 -20.02 -5.31 -15.41
C SER A 124 -21.01 -6.44 -15.66
N ASP A 125 -21.66 -6.47 -16.84
CA ASP A 125 -22.75 -7.38 -17.21
C ASP A 125 -23.88 -7.49 -16.15
N GLY A 126 -24.17 -6.39 -15.46
CA GLY A 126 -25.15 -6.33 -14.37
C GLY A 126 -24.57 -6.51 -12.96
N PHE A 127 -23.27 -6.78 -12.83
CA PHE A 127 -22.56 -6.95 -11.55
C PHE A 127 -21.66 -5.75 -11.25
N PRO A 128 -22.17 -4.62 -10.73
CA PRO A 128 -21.42 -3.35 -10.63
C PRO A 128 -20.23 -3.39 -9.67
N THR A 129 -20.17 -4.38 -8.77
CA THR A 129 -19.04 -4.67 -7.88
C THR A 129 -17.93 -5.50 -8.53
N VAL A 130 -18.17 -6.08 -9.72
CA VAL A 130 -17.19 -6.84 -10.50
C VAL A 130 -16.68 -5.99 -11.65
N HIS A 131 -15.39 -5.70 -11.64
CA HIS A 131 -14.71 -4.93 -12.67
C HIS A 131 -13.90 -5.86 -13.59
N GLU A 132 -14.28 -5.98 -14.86
CA GLU A 132 -13.49 -6.71 -15.86
C GLU A 132 -12.15 -6.01 -16.12
N VAL A 133 -11.04 -6.65 -15.70
CA VAL A 133 -9.68 -6.26 -16.03
C VAL A 133 -9.26 -7.04 -17.28
N SER A 134 -9.51 -6.43 -18.45
CA SER A 134 -9.25 -7.07 -19.74
C SER A 134 -8.54 -6.15 -20.75
N ASN A 135 -7.90 -6.76 -21.74
CA ASN A 135 -7.37 -6.12 -22.94
C ASN A 135 -8.31 -6.22 -24.16
N ARG A 136 -9.56 -6.69 -24.00
CA ARG A 136 -10.56 -6.66 -25.08
C ARG A 136 -10.98 -5.22 -25.40
N ASP A 137 -11.04 -4.86 -26.68
CA ASP A 137 -11.62 -3.59 -27.13
C ASP A 137 -13.13 -3.57 -26.81
N LEU A 138 -13.61 -2.48 -26.20
CA LEU A 138 -15.00 -2.39 -25.73
C LEU A 138 -16.03 -2.44 -26.88
N LYS A 139 -15.65 -2.05 -28.10
CA LYS A 139 -16.53 -2.02 -29.29
C LYS A 139 -16.46 -3.31 -30.10
N THR A 140 -15.28 -3.90 -30.32
CA THR A 140 -15.14 -5.11 -31.15
C THR A 140 -15.12 -6.41 -30.35
N GLY A 141 -14.79 -6.37 -29.05
CA GLY A 141 -14.57 -7.54 -28.21
C GLY A 141 -13.25 -8.28 -28.47
N SER A 142 -12.49 -7.90 -29.50
CA SER A 142 -11.20 -8.49 -29.86
C SER A 142 -10.09 -8.04 -28.90
N PRO A 143 -9.02 -8.84 -28.68
CA PRO A 143 -7.85 -8.37 -27.92
C PRO A 143 -7.19 -7.16 -28.58
N THR A 144 -6.64 -6.25 -27.78
CA THR A 144 -5.89 -5.09 -28.26
C THR A 144 -4.75 -4.69 -27.34
N ALA A 145 -3.62 -4.27 -27.93
CA ALA A 145 -2.52 -3.62 -27.22
C ALA A 145 -2.86 -2.18 -26.75
N LYS A 146 -4.04 -1.64 -27.08
CA LYS A 146 -4.50 -0.32 -26.64
C LYS A 146 -5.01 -0.35 -25.20
N LEU A 147 -4.08 -0.22 -24.25
CA LEU A 147 -4.36 -0.15 -22.82
C LEU A 147 -5.26 1.05 -22.45
N ALA A 148 -6.56 0.80 -22.21
CA ALA A 148 -7.53 1.83 -21.78
C ALA A 148 -7.24 2.40 -20.37
N ASN A 149 -6.61 1.61 -19.51
CA ASN A 149 -6.11 2.03 -18.21
C ASN A 149 -4.65 1.60 -18.03
N ARG A 150 -3.72 2.51 -18.37
CA ARG A 150 -2.28 2.26 -18.21
C ARG A 150 -1.82 2.22 -16.76
N GLY A 151 -2.58 2.83 -15.84
CA GLY A 151 -2.27 2.86 -14.40
C GLY A 151 -1.92 1.49 -13.82
N ASN A 152 -2.60 0.43 -14.27
CA ASN A 152 -2.39 -0.96 -13.83
C ASN A 152 -0.96 -1.49 -14.06
N TYR A 153 -0.17 -0.87 -14.94
CA TYR A 153 1.19 -1.29 -15.31
C TYR A 153 2.28 -0.46 -14.62
N HIS A 154 1.88 0.57 -13.86
CA HIS A 154 2.76 1.28 -12.93
C HIS A 154 2.55 0.74 -11.51
N TRP A 155 3.54 0.92 -10.63
CA TRP A 155 3.42 0.48 -9.24
C TRP A 155 2.37 1.30 -8.49
N HIS A 156 1.33 0.64 -7.98
CA HIS A 156 0.22 1.30 -7.29
C HIS A 156 -0.38 0.36 -6.23
N THR A 157 -1.25 0.91 -5.38
CA THR A 157 -2.12 0.14 -4.47
C THR A 157 -3.55 0.62 -4.68
N ASP A 158 -4.53 -0.28 -4.68
CA ASP A 158 -5.87 0.05 -5.15
C ASP A 158 -6.50 1.20 -4.34
N LYS A 159 -7.00 2.21 -5.08
CA LYS A 159 -7.82 3.32 -4.59
C LYS A 159 -7.25 4.11 -3.40
N SER A 160 -5.93 4.23 -3.27
CA SER A 160 -5.33 5.14 -2.26
C SER A 160 -5.66 6.63 -2.46
N TYR A 161 -6.30 7.00 -3.57
CA TYR A 161 -6.93 8.30 -3.78
C TYR A 161 -8.29 8.49 -3.07
N LEU A 162 -8.77 7.51 -2.28
CA LEU A 162 -9.99 7.64 -1.47
C LEU A 162 -9.65 7.90 0.03
N PRO A 163 -10.53 8.59 0.80
CA PRO A 163 -10.33 8.81 2.24
C PRO A 163 -10.33 7.54 3.10
N ARG A 164 -10.89 6.46 2.59
CA ARG A 164 -10.77 5.09 3.10
C ARG A 164 -10.40 4.19 1.92
N PRO A 165 -9.10 3.98 1.65
CA PRO A 165 -8.64 3.11 0.58
C PRO A 165 -9.05 1.66 0.77
N SER A 166 -8.94 0.87 -0.29
CA SER A 166 -9.26 -0.55 -0.29
C SER A 166 -8.43 -1.34 0.73
N LEU A 167 -9.04 -2.37 1.32
CA LEU A 167 -8.40 -3.35 2.20
C LEU A 167 -7.66 -4.38 1.35
N ALA A 168 -8.43 -5.16 0.58
CA ALA A 168 -7.92 -6.24 -0.25
C ALA A 168 -8.57 -6.21 -1.63
N THR A 169 -7.81 -6.62 -2.63
CA THR A 169 -8.31 -6.86 -3.99
C THR A 169 -8.25 -8.36 -4.27
N PHE A 170 -9.29 -8.86 -4.93
CA PHE A 170 -9.44 -10.25 -5.33
C PHE A 170 -9.56 -10.28 -6.85
N LEU A 171 -8.71 -11.06 -7.51
CA LEU A 171 -8.61 -11.10 -8.97
C LEU A 171 -8.61 -12.55 -9.45
N HIS A 172 -9.65 -12.92 -10.19
CA HIS A 172 -9.86 -14.28 -10.71
C HIS A 172 -9.50 -14.38 -12.19
N ALA A 173 -8.75 -15.40 -12.57
CA ALA A 173 -8.23 -15.62 -13.92
C ALA A 173 -9.19 -16.44 -14.79
N VAL A 174 -9.94 -15.73 -15.65
CA VAL A 174 -10.99 -16.32 -16.52
C VAL A 174 -10.42 -16.73 -17.87
N GLU A 175 -9.61 -15.87 -18.50
CA GLU A 175 -8.93 -16.14 -19.77
C GLU A 175 -7.52 -15.54 -19.73
N LEU A 176 -6.52 -16.28 -20.21
CA LEU A 176 -5.11 -15.90 -20.13
C LEU A 176 -4.40 -16.11 -21.48
N PRO A 177 -3.35 -15.31 -21.76
CA PRO A 177 -2.39 -15.65 -22.81
C PRO A 177 -1.62 -16.93 -22.45
N PRO A 178 -1.09 -17.70 -23.43
CA PRO A 178 -0.31 -18.91 -23.16
C PRO A 178 0.98 -18.69 -22.35
N LYS A 179 1.46 -17.44 -22.26
CA LYS A 179 2.60 -17.02 -21.45
C LYS A 179 2.53 -15.52 -21.17
N GLY A 180 2.96 -15.10 -19.98
CA GLY A 180 3.03 -13.70 -19.58
C GLY A 180 1.69 -13.15 -19.08
N GLY A 181 1.63 -11.83 -18.91
CA GLY A 181 0.56 -11.17 -18.18
C GLY A 181 0.69 -11.32 -16.65
N ASP A 182 1.88 -11.68 -16.15
CA ASP A 182 2.26 -11.78 -14.73
C ASP A 182 1.85 -10.51 -13.95
N THR A 183 1.56 -10.69 -12.65
CA THR A 183 1.44 -9.58 -11.68
C THR A 183 2.66 -9.57 -10.77
N LEU A 184 3.25 -8.40 -10.55
CA LEU A 184 4.31 -8.18 -9.56
C LEU A 184 3.72 -7.52 -8.32
N PHE A 185 4.23 -7.88 -7.14
CA PHE A 185 3.81 -7.39 -5.84
C PHE A 185 5.05 -6.99 -5.01
N ALA A 186 5.12 -5.75 -4.51
CA ALA A 186 6.24 -5.24 -3.71
C ALA A 186 5.79 -4.98 -2.26
N HIS A 187 6.48 -5.55 -1.28
CA HIS A 187 6.06 -5.42 0.12
C HIS A 187 6.62 -4.16 0.80
N MET A 188 5.75 -3.21 1.11
CA MET A 188 6.12 -1.91 1.65
C MET A 188 6.56 -1.94 3.11
N GLY A 189 6.17 -2.96 3.88
CA GLY A 189 6.73 -3.22 5.21
C GLY A 189 8.18 -3.70 5.13
N ASN A 190 8.47 -4.69 4.29
CA ASN A 190 9.85 -5.16 4.05
C ASN A 190 10.75 -4.04 3.52
N ALA A 191 10.21 -3.14 2.69
CA ALA A 191 10.92 -1.94 2.24
C ALA A 191 11.17 -0.96 3.40
N TYR A 192 10.15 -0.62 4.19
CA TYR A 192 10.27 0.33 5.31
C TYR A 192 11.30 -0.12 6.35
N ASP A 193 11.24 -1.39 6.76
CA ASP A 193 12.15 -1.94 7.78
C ASP A 193 13.62 -1.90 7.33
N ALA A 194 13.86 -2.04 6.02
CA ALA A 194 15.17 -1.98 5.38
C ALA A 194 15.72 -0.56 5.12
N LEU A 195 14.97 0.50 5.43
CA LEU A 195 15.48 1.88 5.39
C LEU A 195 16.45 2.15 6.56
N SER A 196 17.36 3.11 6.39
CA SER A 196 18.17 3.61 7.51
C SER A 196 17.29 4.37 8.51
N ASP A 197 17.68 4.36 9.79
CA ASP A 197 16.89 5.03 10.83
C ASP A 197 16.85 6.55 10.65
N GLN A 198 17.86 7.13 9.98
CA GLN A 198 17.82 8.51 9.51
C GLN A 198 16.66 8.75 8.53
N LYS A 199 16.53 7.94 7.47
CA LYS A 199 15.44 8.06 6.48
C LYS A 199 14.09 7.71 7.10
N LYS A 200 14.02 6.75 8.04
CA LYS A 200 12.80 6.47 8.81
C LYS A 200 12.35 7.67 9.65
N CYS A 201 13.27 8.39 10.29
CA CYS A 201 12.99 9.61 11.05
C CYS A 201 12.61 10.80 10.15
N GLU A 202 13.31 10.98 9.02
CA GLU A 202 13.04 12.01 8.00
C GLU A 202 11.59 11.95 7.50
N ILE A 203 11.09 10.75 7.19
CA ILE A 203 9.77 10.55 6.58
C ILE A 203 8.64 10.31 7.61
N ALA A 204 8.96 10.21 8.90
CA ALA A 204 8.07 9.66 9.94
C ALA A 204 6.69 10.36 10.07
N ASN A 205 6.65 11.67 9.84
CA ASN A 205 5.47 12.51 10.01
C ASN A 205 4.99 13.15 8.69
N LEU A 206 5.60 12.80 7.55
CA LEU A 206 5.23 13.37 6.25
C LEU A 206 3.88 12.83 5.77
N LYS A 207 3.14 13.66 5.05
CA LYS A 207 1.89 13.28 4.37
C LYS A 207 2.01 13.44 2.86
N MET A 208 1.27 12.63 2.12
CA MET A 208 1.23 12.66 0.66
C MET A 208 -0.18 12.97 0.19
N VAL A 209 -0.30 13.78 -0.87
CA VAL A 209 -1.58 14.02 -1.54
C VAL A 209 -1.79 12.94 -2.59
N HIS A 210 -2.79 12.08 -2.44
CA HIS A 210 -3.18 11.07 -3.42
C HIS A 210 -4.25 11.63 -4.35
N SER A 211 -4.19 11.33 -5.65
CA SER A 211 -5.11 11.89 -6.65
C SER A 211 -5.36 10.96 -7.84
N TRP A 212 -6.64 10.76 -8.18
CA TRP A 212 -7.04 10.04 -9.40
C TRP A 212 -6.55 10.78 -10.66
N GLU A 213 -6.79 12.09 -10.76
CA GLU A 213 -6.29 12.93 -11.87
C GLU A 213 -4.78 12.77 -12.08
N ARG A 214 -3.98 12.89 -11.02
CA ARG A 214 -2.51 12.74 -11.11
C ARG A 214 -2.11 11.35 -11.58
N THR A 215 -2.88 10.32 -11.25
CA THR A 215 -2.68 8.95 -11.75
C THR A 215 -2.86 8.88 -13.26
N ARG A 216 -3.91 9.52 -13.80
CA ARG A 216 -4.16 9.56 -15.25
C ARG A 216 -3.02 10.26 -15.98
N ILE A 217 -2.51 11.36 -15.41
CA ILE A 217 -1.33 12.08 -15.92
C ILE A 217 -0.07 11.22 -15.85
N LYS A 218 0.31 10.69 -14.67
CA LYS A 218 1.54 9.89 -14.47
C LYS A 218 1.58 8.61 -15.33
N SER A 219 0.43 8.04 -15.67
CA SER A 219 0.32 6.83 -16.53
C SER A 219 0.10 7.10 -18.02
N GLY A 220 -0.08 8.36 -18.44
CA GLY A 220 -0.46 8.69 -19.81
C GLY A 220 -1.78 8.05 -20.25
N SER A 221 -2.73 7.91 -19.33
CA SER A 221 -4.09 7.42 -19.61
C SER A 221 -5.01 8.56 -20.09
N LYS A 222 -6.18 8.23 -20.65
CA LYS A 222 -7.28 9.20 -20.90
C LYS A 222 -7.48 10.09 -19.65
N PRO A 223 -7.48 11.43 -19.76
CA PRO A 223 -7.67 12.32 -18.60
C PRO A 223 -8.91 11.97 -17.77
N ALA A 224 -8.87 12.26 -16.47
CA ALA A 224 -10.05 12.14 -15.62
C ALA A 224 -11.13 13.13 -16.05
N THR A 225 -12.39 12.70 -16.01
CA THR A 225 -13.54 13.59 -16.20
C THR A 225 -13.78 14.44 -14.97
N ALA A 226 -14.51 15.56 -15.11
CA ALA A 226 -14.88 16.40 -13.97
C ALA A 226 -15.64 15.60 -12.88
N GLN A 227 -16.54 14.70 -13.29
CA GLN A 227 -17.27 13.83 -12.36
C GLN A 227 -16.34 12.87 -11.62
N GLU A 228 -15.34 12.27 -12.28
CA GLU A 228 -14.36 11.41 -11.59
C GLU A 228 -13.48 12.17 -10.58
N ILE A 229 -13.33 13.49 -10.73
CA ILE A 229 -12.58 14.36 -9.80
C ILE A 229 -13.49 14.80 -8.63
N GLU A 230 -14.79 15.01 -8.88
CA GLU A 230 -15.80 15.29 -7.86
C GLU A 230 -16.13 14.03 -7.01
N ASP A 231 -16.27 12.87 -7.65
CA ASP A 231 -16.48 11.56 -7.02
C ASP A 231 -15.26 11.12 -6.17
N ALA A 232 -14.05 11.62 -6.49
CA ALA A 232 -12.79 11.26 -5.82
C ALA A 232 -11.79 12.45 -5.76
N PRO A 233 -12.05 13.47 -4.92
CA PRO A 233 -11.17 14.62 -4.77
C PRO A 233 -9.83 14.23 -4.11
N PRO A 234 -8.74 14.97 -4.35
CA PRO A 234 -7.43 14.66 -3.78
C PRO A 234 -7.44 14.60 -2.25
N VAL A 235 -6.70 13.65 -1.67
CA VAL A 235 -6.75 13.33 -0.24
C VAL A 235 -5.35 13.15 0.37
N GLU A 236 -5.17 13.61 1.60
CA GLU A 236 -3.94 13.39 2.37
C GLU A 236 -3.93 12.04 3.11
N HIS A 237 -2.85 11.29 2.94
CA HIS A 237 -2.52 10.11 3.75
C HIS A 237 -1.09 10.21 4.33
N PRO A 238 -0.79 9.59 5.48
CA PRO A 238 0.58 9.50 5.99
C PRO A 238 1.51 8.74 5.02
N LEU A 239 2.76 9.17 4.92
CA LEU A 239 3.80 8.50 4.11
C LEU A 239 4.16 7.13 4.69
N VAL A 240 4.18 7.03 6.02
CA VAL A 240 4.36 5.77 6.75
C VAL A 240 3.02 5.38 7.36
N ARG A 241 2.35 4.37 6.79
CA ARG A 241 1.12 3.79 7.35
C ARG A 241 1.45 2.71 8.37
N THR A 242 0.68 2.65 9.45
CA THR A 242 0.63 1.53 10.39
C THR A 242 -0.45 0.55 9.93
N HIS A 243 -0.09 -0.72 9.76
CA HIS A 243 -1.02 -1.75 9.31
C HIS A 243 -1.97 -2.17 10.45
N PRO A 244 -3.31 -2.03 10.31
CA PRO A 244 -4.24 -2.20 11.43
C PRO A 244 -4.33 -3.64 11.94
N GLY A 245 -4.09 -4.64 11.08
CA GLY A 245 -4.14 -6.06 11.45
C GLY A 245 -2.86 -6.62 12.09
N THR A 246 -1.73 -5.90 12.04
CA THR A 246 -0.43 -6.42 12.50
C THR A 246 0.44 -5.40 13.26
N GLY A 247 0.05 -4.13 13.32
CA GLY A 247 0.84 -3.04 13.91
C GLY A 247 2.13 -2.67 13.15
N ARG A 248 2.47 -3.40 12.07
CA ARG A 248 3.70 -3.17 11.30
C ARG A 248 3.61 -1.88 10.48
N LYS A 249 4.69 -1.11 10.42
CA LYS A 249 4.80 0.09 9.58
C LYS A 249 5.18 -0.24 8.14
N GLY A 250 4.75 0.58 7.19
CA GLY A 250 5.09 0.44 5.78
C GLY A 250 4.94 1.76 5.01
N LEU A 251 5.67 1.87 3.90
CA LEU A 251 5.55 3.02 2.97
C LEU A 251 4.19 2.97 2.26
N TYR A 252 3.41 4.06 2.27
CA TYR A 252 2.09 4.11 1.65
C TYR A 252 2.07 4.86 0.30
N ILE A 253 3.17 4.73 -0.44
CA ILE A 253 3.49 5.45 -1.68
C ILE A 253 2.76 4.86 -2.93
N GLY A 254 3.23 5.18 -4.14
CA GLY A 254 2.76 4.60 -5.40
C GLY A 254 2.31 5.64 -6.42
N THR A 255 1.88 5.20 -7.61
CA THR A 255 1.51 6.08 -8.74
C THR A 255 0.36 7.04 -8.44
N HIS A 256 -0.49 6.73 -7.46
CA HIS A 256 -1.55 7.63 -6.97
C HIS A 256 -1.02 8.79 -6.13
N ALA A 257 0.14 8.65 -5.48
CA ALA A 257 0.76 9.71 -4.69
C ALA A 257 1.30 10.81 -5.63
N SER A 258 0.80 12.02 -5.42
CA SER A 258 1.06 13.18 -6.27
C SER A 258 2.36 13.88 -5.89
N HIS A 259 2.45 14.30 -4.62
CA HIS A 259 3.55 15.02 -3.98
C HIS A 259 3.41 14.89 -2.46
N VAL A 260 4.45 15.23 -1.70
CA VAL A 260 4.37 15.43 -0.24
C VAL A 260 3.71 16.80 0.01
N ALA A 261 2.76 16.87 0.93
CA ALA A 261 1.89 18.04 1.11
C ALA A 261 2.65 19.29 1.60
N ASP A 262 3.42 19.14 2.67
CA ASP A 262 4.11 20.24 3.37
C ASP A 262 5.56 20.46 2.89
N MET A 263 5.83 20.26 1.59
CA MET A 263 7.16 20.40 0.96
C MET A 263 7.07 21.17 -0.38
N ASP A 264 8.22 21.61 -0.92
CA ASP A 264 8.23 22.00 -2.35
C ASP A 264 7.80 20.81 -3.21
N ARG A 265 7.05 21.09 -4.26
CA ARG A 265 6.45 20.06 -5.09
C ARG A 265 7.49 19.19 -5.82
N LYS A 266 8.62 19.75 -6.24
CA LYS A 266 9.69 18.97 -6.91
C LYS A 266 10.48 18.14 -5.91
N GLU A 267 10.77 18.70 -4.74
CA GLU A 267 11.43 17.97 -3.65
C GLU A 267 10.55 16.79 -3.17
N GLY A 268 9.26 17.04 -2.96
CA GLY A 268 8.28 16.03 -2.60
C GLY A 268 8.08 14.98 -3.71
N GLU A 269 8.00 15.37 -4.98
CA GLU A 269 7.92 14.41 -6.09
C GLU A 269 9.21 13.56 -6.21
N ALA A 270 10.40 14.15 -6.03
CA ALA A 270 11.67 13.44 -6.04
C ALA A 270 11.84 12.44 -4.87
N LEU A 271 11.40 12.80 -3.66
CA LEU A 271 11.41 11.89 -2.50
C LEU A 271 10.49 10.68 -2.71
N LEU A 272 9.33 10.88 -3.36
CA LEU A 272 8.43 9.77 -3.70
C LEU A 272 9.05 8.82 -4.74
N ASP A 273 9.76 9.36 -5.73
CA ASP A 273 10.43 8.55 -6.74
C ASP A 273 11.70 7.84 -6.18
N GLU A 274 12.42 8.45 -5.22
CA GLU A 274 13.49 7.78 -4.43
C GLU A 274 12.92 6.56 -3.69
N LEU A 275 11.89 6.78 -2.87
CA LEU A 275 11.27 5.76 -2.03
C LEU A 275 10.64 4.64 -2.85
N GLN A 276 9.97 4.96 -3.97
CA GLN A 276 9.38 3.96 -4.87
C GLN A 276 10.47 3.14 -5.59
N SER A 277 11.56 3.77 -6.02
CA SER A 277 12.69 3.08 -6.63
C SER A 277 13.39 2.14 -5.63
N PHE A 278 13.51 2.54 -4.37
CA PHE A 278 14.02 1.66 -3.30
C PHE A 278 13.05 0.51 -3.01
N ALA A 279 11.77 0.81 -2.77
CA ALA A 279 10.77 -0.15 -2.30
C ALA A 279 10.35 -1.20 -3.33
N THR A 280 10.68 -1.00 -4.61
CA THR A 280 10.34 -1.91 -5.71
C THR A 280 11.54 -2.66 -6.30
N GLN A 281 12.67 -2.68 -5.58
CA GLN A 281 13.80 -3.59 -5.83
C GLN A 281 13.39 -5.06 -5.68
N ASP A 282 13.96 -5.97 -6.49
CA ASP A 282 13.57 -7.40 -6.54
C ASP A 282 13.56 -8.13 -5.18
N ARG A 283 14.43 -7.71 -4.25
CA ARG A 283 14.45 -8.24 -2.87
C ARG A 283 13.12 -8.02 -2.11
N PHE A 284 12.31 -7.04 -2.50
CA PHE A 284 10.98 -6.78 -1.97
C PHE A 284 9.84 -7.28 -2.87
N VAL A 285 10.14 -7.71 -4.11
CA VAL A 285 9.14 -8.02 -5.15
C VAL A 285 8.91 -9.53 -5.32
N TYR A 286 7.70 -9.99 -5.02
CA TYR A 286 7.15 -11.27 -5.48
C TYR A 286 6.60 -11.14 -6.92
N ARG A 287 6.75 -12.19 -7.73
CA ARG A 287 6.14 -12.32 -9.06
C ARG A 287 5.13 -13.46 -9.01
N HIS A 288 3.88 -13.16 -9.30
CA HIS A 288 2.86 -14.17 -9.54
C HIS A 288 2.74 -14.45 -11.04
N VAL A 289 3.01 -15.69 -11.43
CA VAL A 289 2.77 -16.22 -12.77
C VAL A 289 1.42 -16.93 -12.75
N TRP A 290 0.48 -16.40 -13.52
CA TRP A 290 -0.93 -16.80 -13.52
C TRP A 290 -1.18 -18.15 -14.21
N GLN A 291 -2.16 -18.88 -13.68
CA GLN A 291 -2.81 -20.05 -14.27
C GLN A 291 -4.32 -19.77 -14.37
N THR A 292 -5.01 -20.37 -15.33
CA THR A 292 -6.47 -20.19 -15.48
C THR A 292 -7.18 -20.84 -14.28
N GLY A 293 -8.16 -20.14 -13.71
CA GLY A 293 -8.81 -20.55 -12.46
C GLY A 293 -8.07 -20.11 -11.20
N ASP A 294 -6.90 -19.48 -11.28
CA ASP A 294 -6.32 -18.80 -10.11
C ASP A 294 -7.26 -17.69 -9.62
N LEU A 295 -7.55 -17.66 -8.32
CA LEU A 295 -7.93 -16.42 -7.63
C LEU A 295 -6.74 -15.98 -6.78
N VAL A 296 -6.32 -14.73 -6.93
CA VAL A 296 -5.31 -14.11 -6.05
C VAL A 296 -5.97 -13.00 -5.23
N MET A 297 -5.79 -13.09 -3.92
CA MET A 297 -6.17 -12.09 -2.92
C MET A 297 -4.91 -11.38 -2.45
N TRP A 298 -4.89 -10.04 -2.41
CA TRP A 298 -3.73 -9.29 -1.90
C TRP A 298 -4.08 -8.06 -1.06
N ASP A 299 -3.19 -7.70 -0.14
CA ASP A 299 -3.39 -6.61 0.83
C ASP A 299 -2.91 -5.25 0.31
N ASN A 300 -3.85 -4.36 -0.02
CA ASN A 300 -3.57 -3.01 -0.50
C ASN A 300 -3.02 -2.08 0.61
N ARG A 301 -3.13 -2.47 1.88
CA ARG A 301 -2.67 -1.68 3.02
C ARG A 301 -1.16 -1.79 3.23
N CYS A 302 -0.51 -2.83 2.71
CA CYS A 302 0.94 -3.06 2.87
C CYS A 302 1.72 -3.46 1.59
N LEU A 303 1.07 -3.54 0.43
CA LEU A 303 1.69 -3.87 -0.86
C LEU A 303 1.51 -2.76 -1.91
N LEU A 304 2.47 -2.65 -2.82
CA LEU A 304 2.23 -2.15 -4.18
C LEU A 304 2.11 -3.34 -5.14
N HIS A 305 1.39 -3.18 -6.23
CA HIS A 305 1.33 -4.15 -7.31
C HIS A 305 1.38 -3.49 -8.69
N LYS A 306 1.66 -4.29 -9.73
CA LYS A 306 1.48 -3.93 -11.15
C LYS A 306 1.36 -5.16 -12.06
N ALA A 307 0.62 -5.03 -13.14
CA ALA A 307 0.64 -5.97 -14.26
C ALA A 307 1.92 -5.82 -15.11
N THR A 308 2.21 -6.81 -15.95
CA THR A 308 3.35 -6.78 -16.88
C THR A 308 2.89 -6.85 -18.34
N GLU A 309 3.46 -6.01 -19.20
CA GLU A 309 3.28 -6.03 -20.67
C GLU A 309 4.16 -7.14 -21.29
N SER A 310 3.93 -8.40 -20.87
CA SER A 310 4.81 -9.55 -21.15
C SER A 310 4.22 -10.59 -22.11
N TYR A 311 3.17 -10.23 -22.86
CA TYR A 311 2.47 -11.11 -23.82
C TYR A 311 2.01 -10.33 -25.07
N ALA A 312 1.68 -11.04 -26.15
CA ALA A 312 1.15 -10.44 -27.38
C ALA A 312 -0.30 -9.97 -27.20
N MET A 313 -0.46 -8.74 -26.69
CA MET A 313 -1.72 -8.15 -26.26
C MET A 313 -2.74 -7.88 -27.37
N ASP A 314 -2.32 -7.93 -28.63
CA ASP A 314 -3.13 -7.81 -29.84
C ASP A 314 -3.58 -9.17 -30.41
N GLN A 315 -3.00 -10.27 -29.92
CA GLN A 315 -3.28 -11.64 -30.39
C GLN A 315 -4.06 -12.46 -29.37
N TYR A 316 -3.75 -12.31 -28.08
CA TYR A 316 -4.36 -13.10 -27.00
C TYR A 316 -5.20 -12.23 -26.08
N VAL A 317 -6.35 -12.75 -25.66
CA VAL A 317 -7.14 -12.14 -24.59
C VAL A 317 -6.50 -12.47 -23.23
N ARG A 318 -6.55 -11.48 -22.35
CA ARG A 318 -6.47 -11.62 -20.90
C ARG A 318 -7.78 -11.07 -20.35
N LEU A 319 -8.52 -11.87 -19.57
CA LEU A 319 -9.76 -11.49 -18.91
C LEU A 319 -9.69 -11.93 -17.45
N MET A 320 -9.88 -10.98 -16.55
CA MET A 320 -9.96 -11.24 -15.12
C MET A 320 -11.13 -10.50 -14.49
N HIS A 321 -11.82 -11.16 -13.57
CA HIS A 321 -12.85 -10.54 -12.75
C HIS A 321 -12.21 -9.98 -11.48
N ARG A 322 -12.38 -8.68 -11.23
CA ARG A 322 -11.86 -8.01 -10.03
C ARG A 322 -12.99 -7.57 -9.09
N THR A 323 -12.90 -8.00 -7.84
CA THR A 323 -13.68 -7.48 -6.70
C THR A 323 -12.72 -6.82 -5.71
N VAL A 324 -13.20 -5.83 -4.97
CA VAL A 324 -12.37 -5.02 -4.06
C VAL A 324 -13.14 -4.75 -2.77
N VAL A 325 -12.54 -5.10 -1.63
CA VAL A 325 -13.11 -4.88 -0.29
C VAL A 325 -12.65 -3.54 0.27
N LYS A 326 -13.58 -2.81 0.86
CA LYS A 326 -13.41 -1.49 1.48
C LYS A 326 -12.55 -1.54 2.74
N GLY A 327 -11.67 -0.57 2.90
CA GLY A 327 -10.75 -0.51 4.05
C GLY A 327 -11.00 0.63 5.03
N ASP A 328 -10.03 0.77 5.92
CA ASP A 328 -9.90 1.79 6.96
C ASP A 328 -9.23 3.07 6.44
N LYS A 329 -9.34 4.16 7.21
CA LYS A 329 -8.52 5.36 6.99
C LYS A 329 -7.08 5.05 7.47
N PRO A 330 -6.04 5.30 6.64
CA PRO A 330 -4.65 5.14 7.06
C PRO A 330 -4.27 6.03 8.26
N VAL A 331 -3.39 5.50 9.11
CA VAL A 331 -2.85 6.12 10.34
C VAL A 331 -1.36 5.84 10.49
#